data_AF-A0A4U9WCC6-F1
#
_entry.id   AF-A0A4U9WCC6-F1
#
_cell.length_a   1.000
_cell.length_b   1.000
_cell.length_c   1.000
_cell.angle_alpha   90.00
_cell.angle_beta   90.00
_cell.angle_gamma   90.00
#
_symmetry.space_group_name_H-M   'P 1'
#
loop_
_entity.id
_entity.type
_entity.pdbx_description
1 polymer ?
#
loop_
_entity_poly.entity_id
_entity_poly.type
_entity_poly.pdbx_seq_one_letter_code
_entity_poly.pdbx_strand_id
1 'polypeptide(L)'
;MADHRDMSRSLSIALAQLNLLVGDIEGNSERMLQTVQEQQKAGADLVMFTELALSGYPPEDLLYRDDFYQRCDTQLSRLQQASADVAILVGHPWREDGKLYNALSLFSEGALQARYFKQQLPNYGVFDEKRYFYAGDKNCVVELKGYRLGLLICEDLWFSEPVDAAKAAGAEILLSINASPYNREKPYIRKTLMSGHCQRTGLPLVYLNQIGGQDELIFDGCSKVFDAAGNMTHRLAAFAEQVTLLEFKGLEVVPMTAPAAELPQLAQVYEALVLAVRDYVTKNGFKGAVLGLSGGIDSALTLAIAVDALGKDKVQALMMPFRYTADISIADAKEEAEILGIEFDVVSIEPMFDAFMGQLAPMFADTARDTTEENLQARCRGVVLMALSNKRGSIVLTTGNKSEVAVGYCTLYGDMAGGFDVLKDVPKTLVFKLSEYRNTVSYVIPQRVIDRPPSAEFGAGSARSGQPAAV
;
A
#
# COMPACT_ATOMS: atom_id res chain seq x y z
N MET A 1 -20.33 -42.94 -7.09
CA MET A 1 -19.15 -43.62 -6.51
C MET A 1 -17.97 -42.71 -6.75
N ALA A 2 -17.64 -41.86 -5.78
CA ALA A 2 -16.41 -41.07 -5.85
C ALA A 2 -15.24 -42.05 -5.81
N ASP A 3 -14.31 -41.92 -6.76
CA ASP A 3 -13.20 -42.84 -6.95
C ASP A 3 -12.27 -42.78 -5.73
N HIS A 4 -12.16 -43.89 -4.99
CA HIS A 4 -11.31 -44.04 -3.81
C HIS A 4 -9.80 -43.78 -4.10
N ARG A 5 -9.41 -43.57 -5.37
CA ARG A 5 -8.04 -43.25 -5.81
C ARG A 5 -7.62 -41.79 -5.63
N ASP A 6 -8.54 -40.84 -5.52
CA ASP A 6 -8.18 -39.40 -5.54
C ASP A 6 -7.72 -38.85 -4.17
N MET A 7 -7.99 -39.56 -3.07
CA MET A 7 -7.56 -39.15 -1.71
C MET A 7 -6.11 -39.52 -1.35
N SER A 8 -5.35 -40.16 -2.25
CA SER A 8 -3.97 -40.59 -1.93
C SER A 8 -2.89 -39.55 -2.28
N ARG A 9 -3.22 -38.51 -3.07
CA ARG A 9 -2.30 -37.40 -3.36
C ARG A 9 -2.53 -36.25 -2.39
N SER A 10 -1.43 -35.58 -2.02
CA SER A 10 -1.42 -34.38 -1.18
C SER A 10 -0.45 -33.36 -1.79
N LEU A 11 -0.80 -32.09 -1.68
CA LEU A 11 0.01 -30.96 -2.15
C LEU A 11 -0.01 -29.85 -1.11
N SER A 12 1.17 -29.50 -0.60
CA SER A 12 1.35 -28.40 0.34
C SER A 12 1.90 -27.15 -0.36
N ILE A 13 1.18 -26.03 -0.30
CA ILE A 13 1.57 -24.77 -0.94
C ILE A 13 1.81 -23.69 0.12
N ALA A 14 3.01 -23.13 0.15
CA ALA A 14 3.30 -21.96 0.97
C ALA A 14 2.94 -20.68 0.20
N LEU A 15 2.07 -19.86 0.79
CA LEU A 15 1.69 -18.55 0.28
C LEU A 15 2.58 -17.50 0.93
N ALA A 16 3.49 -16.90 0.17
CA ALA A 16 4.37 -15.85 0.67
C ALA A 16 3.77 -14.45 0.41
N GLN A 17 2.94 -13.98 1.35
CA GLN A 17 2.44 -12.60 1.34
C GLN A 17 3.52 -11.70 1.94
N LEU A 18 4.36 -11.15 1.07
CA LEU A 18 5.54 -10.36 1.43
C LEU A 18 5.42 -8.89 0.97
N ASN A 19 6.16 -8.03 1.65
CA ASN A 19 6.35 -6.60 1.42
C ASN A 19 7.68 -6.36 0.69
N LEU A 20 7.68 -6.55 -0.62
CA LEU A 20 8.89 -6.46 -1.43
C LEU A 20 9.14 -5.01 -1.89
N LEU A 21 10.39 -4.70 -2.23
CA LEU A 21 10.83 -3.35 -2.56
C LEU A 21 11.06 -3.22 -4.07
N VAL A 22 10.41 -2.26 -4.71
CA VAL A 22 10.60 -2.01 -6.15
C VAL A 22 12.07 -1.70 -6.45
N GLY A 23 12.65 -2.46 -7.40
CA GLY A 23 14.02 -2.26 -7.88
C GLY A 23 15.14 -2.89 -7.03
N ASP A 24 14.83 -3.38 -5.84
CA ASP A 24 15.77 -4.13 -4.99
C ASP A 24 15.79 -5.63 -5.35
N ILE A 25 16.23 -5.92 -6.57
CA ILE A 25 16.18 -7.28 -7.16
C ILE A 25 16.91 -8.30 -6.28
N GLU A 26 18.10 -7.96 -5.79
CA GLU A 26 18.89 -8.82 -4.91
C GLU A 26 18.25 -8.96 -3.54
N GLY A 27 17.83 -7.86 -2.89
CA GLY A 27 17.18 -7.94 -1.58
C GLY A 27 15.86 -8.71 -1.61
N ASN A 28 15.04 -8.52 -2.64
CA ASN A 28 13.82 -9.31 -2.85
C ASN A 28 14.16 -10.80 -3.04
N SER A 29 15.14 -11.11 -3.88
CA SER A 29 15.60 -12.49 -4.12
C SER A 29 16.13 -13.16 -2.85
N GLU A 30 16.93 -12.48 -2.02
CA GLU A 30 17.40 -13.03 -0.75
C GLU A 30 16.24 -13.37 0.18
N ARG A 31 15.24 -12.49 0.28
CA ARG A 31 14.05 -12.74 1.10
C ARG A 31 13.23 -13.92 0.58
N MET A 32 13.12 -14.06 -0.74
CA MET A 32 12.48 -15.21 -1.36
C MET A 32 13.25 -16.50 -1.06
N LEU A 33 14.56 -16.51 -1.25
CA LEU A 33 15.41 -17.68 -0.98
C LEU A 33 15.35 -18.10 0.48
N GLN A 34 15.35 -17.13 1.41
CA GLN A 34 15.14 -17.39 2.82
C GLN A 34 13.76 -18.04 3.07
N THR A 35 12.70 -17.45 2.51
CA THR A 35 11.33 -18.00 2.60
C THR A 35 11.28 -19.42 2.05
N VAL A 36 11.90 -19.69 0.90
CA VAL A 36 11.97 -21.03 0.29
C VAL A 36 12.61 -22.03 1.24
N GLN A 37 13.76 -21.70 1.84
CA GLN A 37 14.44 -22.59 2.79
C GLN A 37 13.60 -22.86 4.04
N GLU A 38 12.93 -21.83 4.58
CA GLU A 38 12.06 -21.97 5.75
C GLU A 38 10.84 -22.85 5.45
N GLN A 39 10.22 -22.67 4.28
CA GLN A 39 9.01 -23.40 3.91
C GLN A 39 9.31 -24.82 3.40
N GLN A 40 10.46 -25.07 2.79
CA GLN A 40 10.95 -26.43 2.53
C GLN A 40 11.02 -27.24 3.83
N LYS A 41 11.60 -26.67 4.89
CA LYS A 41 11.68 -27.30 6.22
C LYS A 41 10.29 -27.50 6.85
N ALA A 42 9.34 -26.63 6.54
CA ALA A 42 7.95 -26.75 6.98
C ALA A 42 7.14 -27.80 6.17
N GLY A 43 7.73 -28.42 5.15
CA GLY A 43 7.07 -29.44 4.32
C GLY A 43 6.28 -28.89 3.15
N ALA A 44 6.62 -27.69 2.66
CA ALA A 44 6.05 -27.17 1.41
C ALA A 44 6.56 -27.96 0.20
N ASP A 45 5.64 -28.27 -0.70
CA ASP A 45 5.94 -28.82 -2.02
C ASP A 45 6.12 -27.69 -3.05
N LEU A 46 5.45 -26.57 -2.82
CA LEU A 46 5.50 -25.36 -3.65
C LEU A 46 5.54 -24.12 -2.77
N VAL A 47 6.43 -23.17 -3.08
CA VAL A 47 6.42 -21.82 -2.51
C VAL A 47 6.00 -20.83 -3.58
N MET A 48 4.92 -20.09 -3.32
CA MET A 48 4.33 -19.14 -4.25
C MET A 48 4.60 -17.70 -3.81
N PHE A 49 5.06 -16.88 -4.76
CA PHE A 49 5.32 -15.45 -4.59
C PHE A 49 4.36 -14.61 -5.46
N THR A 50 4.28 -13.32 -5.19
CA THR A 50 3.29 -12.40 -5.79
C THR A 50 3.67 -11.97 -7.22
N GLU A 51 2.76 -11.24 -7.87
CA GLU A 51 3.00 -10.66 -9.18
C GLU A 51 4.22 -9.73 -9.18
N LEU A 52 5.09 -9.89 -10.17
CA LEU A 52 6.38 -9.19 -10.28
C LEU A 52 7.19 -9.17 -8.98
N ALA A 53 7.02 -10.15 -8.09
CA ALA A 53 7.66 -10.18 -6.77
C ALA A 53 9.18 -10.00 -6.87
N LEU A 54 9.84 -10.59 -7.88
CA LEU A 54 11.30 -10.47 -8.02
C LEU A 54 11.73 -9.00 -8.16
N SER A 55 10.97 -8.22 -8.93
CA SER A 55 11.25 -6.81 -9.15
C SER A 55 10.60 -5.86 -8.16
N GLY A 56 9.60 -6.33 -7.41
CA GLY A 56 8.57 -5.48 -6.83
C GLY A 56 7.59 -4.96 -7.88
N TYR A 57 6.44 -4.45 -7.43
CA TYR A 57 5.39 -3.89 -8.28
C TYR A 57 4.84 -2.56 -7.72
N PRO A 58 4.60 -1.54 -8.57
CA PRO A 58 4.95 -1.48 -9.99
C PRO A 58 6.40 -0.99 -10.22
N PRO A 59 7.19 -1.58 -11.13
CA PRO A 59 8.53 -1.08 -11.45
C PRO A 59 8.56 0.05 -12.50
N GLU A 60 7.43 0.34 -13.15
CA GLU A 60 7.26 1.41 -14.14
C GLU A 60 8.36 1.41 -15.23
N ASP A 61 8.91 2.59 -15.57
CA ASP A 61 9.92 2.76 -16.62
C ASP A 61 11.26 2.05 -16.31
N LEU A 62 11.48 1.48 -15.11
CA LEU A 62 12.63 0.57 -14.88
C LEU A 62 12.62 -0.62 -15.85
N LEU A 63 11.43 -1.01 -16.36
CA LEU A 63 11.25 -2.06 -17.36
C LEU A 63 11.92 -1.76 -18.71
N TYR A 64 12.32 -0.52 -18.98
CA TYR A 64 13.07 -0.19 -20.19
C TYR A 64 14.58 -0.31 -20.03
N ARG A 65 15.09 -0.53 -18.82
CA ARG A 65 16.52 -0.58 -18.56
C ARG A 65 17.10 -1.99 -18.75
N ASP A 66 18.18 -2.12 -19.52
CA ASP A 66 18.81 -3.42 -19.78
C ASP A 66 19.50 -4.02 -18.54
N ASP A 67 20.14 -3.17 -17.73
CA ASP A 67 20.83 -3.58 -16.49
C ASP A 67 19.85 -4.17 -15.45
N PHE A 68 18.59 -3.74 -15.49
CA PHE A 68 17.52 -4.28 -14.67
C PHE A 68 17.23 -5.76 -14.97
N TYR A 69 17.23 -6.15 -16.25
CA TYR A 69 16.97 -7.54 -16.64
C TYR A 69 18.17 -8.44 -16.39
N GLN A 70 19.40 -7.94 -16.55
CA GLN A 70 20.60 -8.70 -16.18
C GLN A 70 20.58 -9.12 -14.71
N ARG A 71 20.13 -8.22 -13.83
CA ARG A 71 19.91 -8.50 -12.41
C ARG A 71 18.79 -9.53 -12.21
N CYS A 72 17.64 -9.34 -12.88
CA CYS A 72 16.53 -10.29 -12.81
C CYS A 72 16.94 -11.70 -13.26
N ASP A 73 17.62 -11.85 -14.40
CA ASP A 73 18.06 -13.13 -14.95
C ASP A 73 19.04 -13.86 -14.02
N THR A 74 19.94 -13.10 -13.39
CA THR A 74 20.88 -13.63 -12.39
C THR A 74 20.11 -14.19 -11.18
N GLN A 75 19.14 -13.43 -10.67
CA GLN A 75 18.37 -13.87 -9.50
C GLN A 75 17.36 -14.98 -9.83
N LEU A 76 16.76 -14.99 -11.03
CA LEU A 76 15.95 -16.12 -11.51
C LEU A 76 16.76 -17.40 -11.58
N SER A 77 18.02 -17.33 -12.03
CA SER A 77 18.91 -18.50 -12.07
C SER A 77 19.18 -19.04 -10.66
N ARG A 78 19.29 -18.17 -9.66
CA ARG A 78 19.45 -18.58 -8.25
C ARG A 78 18.18 -19.22 -7.69
N LEU A 79 17.01 -18.65 -7.97
CA LEU A 79 15.72 -19.24 -7.60
C LEU A 79 15.53 -20.60 -8.28
N GLN A 80 15.86 -20.72 -9.56
CA GLN A 80 15.84 -22.00 -10.27
C GLN A 80 16.73 -23.03 -9.57
N GLN A 81 17.97 -22.70 -9.21
CA GLN A 81 18.86 -23.61 -8.49
C GLN A 81 18.31 -24.01 -7.11
N ALA A 82 17.66 -23.08 -6.40
CA ALA A 82 17.02 -23.34 -5.12
C ALA A 82 15.76 -24.22 -5.21
N SER A 83 15.22 -24.45 -6.42
CA SER A 83 14.01 -25.24 -6.65
C SER A 83 14.23 -26.76 -6.74
N ALA A 84 15.40 -27.26 -6.32
CA ALA A 84 15.76 -28.68 -6.46
C ALA A 84 14.82 -29.60 -5.66
N ASP A 85 14.54 -29.26 -4.40
CA ASP A 85 13.75 -30.09 -3.48
C ASP A 85 12.33 -29.55 -3.22
N VAL A 86 12.07 -28.29 -3.60
CA VAL A 86 10.78 -27.61 -3.43
C VAL A 86 10.51 -26.79 -4.68
N ALA A 87 9.30 -26.83 -5.21
CA ALA A 87 8.95 -26.01 -6.36
C ALA A 87 8.84 -24.53 -5.96
N ILE A 88 9.12 -23.64 -6.90
CA ILE A 88 9.05 -22.18 -6.70
C ILE A 88 8.21 -21.59 -7.83
N LEU A 89 7.13 -20.89 -7.49
CA LEU A 89 6.30 -20.14 -8.42
C LEU A 89 6.49 -18.64 -8.17
N VAL A 90 7.10 -17.95 -9.13
CA VAL A 90 7.56 -16.56 -8.96
C VAL A 90 7.13 -15.65 -10.11
N GLY A 91 6.57 -14.49 -9.77
CA GLY A 91 6.29 -13.40 -10.70
C GLY A 91 7.53 -12.55 -10.98
N HIS A 92 7.78 -12.24 -12.24
CA HIS A 92 8.94 -11.46 -12.67
C HIS A 92 8.72 -10.82 -14.06
N PRO A 93 9.45 -9.75 -14.40
CA PRO A 93 9.46 -9.25 -15.77
C PRO A 93 10.30 -10.20 -16.64
N TRP A 94 9.92 -10.36 -17.90
CA TRP A 94 10.62 -11.23 -18.86
C TRP A 94 10.79 -10.57 -20.22
N ARG A 95 11.91 -10.81 -20.91
CA ARG A 95 12.12 -10.40 -22.30
C ARG A 95 12.28 -11.62 -23.19
N GLU A 96 11.53 -11.64 -24.29
CA GLU A 96 11.65 -12.66 -25.33
C GLU A 96 11.23 -12.07 -26.68
N ASP A 97 12.01 -12.35 -27.72
CA ASP A 97 11.73 -11.91 -29.10
C ASP A 97 11.45 -10.39 -29.23
N GLY A 98 12.19 -9.57 -28.47
CA GLY A 98 12.04 -8.11 -28.46
C GLY A 98 10.78 -7.59 -27.77
N LYS A 99 10.04 -8.45 -27.06
CA LYS A 99 8.84 -8.11 -26.29
C LYS A 99 9.10 -8.25 -24.79
N LEU A 100 8.44 -7.41 -24.01
CA LEU A 100 8.42 -7.50 -22.55
C LEU A 100 7.12 -8.17 -22.11
N TYR A 101 7.20 -9.06 -21.12
CA TYR A 101 6.05 -9.74 -20.54
C TYR A 101 6.05 -9.62 -19.02
N ASN A 102 4.86 -9.48 -18.45
CA ASN A 102 4.60 -9.78 -17.05
C ASN A 102 4.45 -11.30 -16.94
N ALA A 103 5.47 -11.95 -16.36
CA ALA A 103 5.64 -13.39 -16.43
C ALA A 103 5.52 -14.06 -15.08
N LEU A 104 5.08 -15.32 -15.12
CA LEU A 104 5.01 -16.21 -13.98
C LEU A 104 5.72 -17.53 -14.33
N SER A 105 6.81 -17.83 -13.65
CA SER A 105 7.60 -19.04 -13.87
C SER A 105 7.41 -20.04 -12.73
N LEU A 106 7.20 -21.31 -13.08
CA LEU A 106 7.34 -22.43 -12.16
C LEU A 106 8.70 -23.09 -12.36
N PHE A 107 9.50 -23.12 -11.30
CA PHE A 107 10.72 -23.91 -11.22
C PHE A 107 10.51 -25.12 -10.31
N SER A 108 11.03 -26.28 -10.71
CA SER A 108 11.01 -27.52 -9.93
C SER A 108 12.14 -28.43 -10.40
N GLU A 109 12.69 -29.24 -9.51
CA GLU A 109 13.83 -30.14 -9.79
C GLU A 109 15.04 -29.39 -10.37
N GLY A 110 15.22 -28.12 -10.00
CA GLY A 110 16.32 -27.28 -10.49
C GLY A 110 16.13 -26.77 -11.93
N ALA A 111 14.94 -26.91 -12.51
CA ALA A 111 14.65 -26.57 -13.91
C ALA A 111 13.37 -25.74 -14.07
N LEU A 112 13.30 -24.95 -15.16
CA LEU A 112 12.08 -24.28 -15.58
C LEU A 112 11.09 -25.31 -16.12
N GLN A 113 9.94 -25.43 -15.47
CA GLN A 113 8.87 -26.33 -15.87
C GLN A 113 7.89 -25.65 -16.82
N ALA A 114 7.52 -24.41 -16.51
CA ALA A 114 6.61 -23.62 -17.32
C ALA A 114 6.80 -22.13 -17.08
N ARG A 115 6.44 -21.34 -18.09
CA ARG A 115 6.35 -19.88 -17.99
C ARG A 115 5.04 -19.42 -18.62
N TYR A 116 4.26 -18.69 -17.83
CA TYR A 116 3.03 -18.05 -18.23
C TYR A 116 3.25 -16.55 -18.44
N PHE A 117 2.58 -15.98 -19.43
CA PHE A 117 2.55 -14.53 -19.67
C PHE A 117 1.13 -14.01 -19.45
N LYS A 118 1.00 -12.96 -18.64
CA LYS A 118 -0.27 -12.31 -18.31
C LYS A 118 -1.03 -11.97 -19.59
N GLN A 119 -2.29 -12.36 -19.68
CA GLN A 119 -3.10 -12.16 -20.90
C GLN A 119 -3.86 -10.83 -20.84
N GLN A 120 -4.43 -10.51 -19.68
CA GLN A 120 -5.17 -9.27 -19.47
C GLN A 120 -4.25 -8.22 -18.87
N LEU A 121 -3.94 -7.18 -19.65
CA LEU A 121 -3.10 -6.07 -19.20
C LEU A 121 -3.98 -4.86 -18.83
N PRO A 122 -4.11 -4.52 -17.54
CA PRO A 122 -4.88 -3.35 -17.12
C PRO A 122 -4.19 -2.08 -17.63
N ASN A 123 -5.00 -1.18 -18.21
CA ASN A 123 -4.53 0.12 -18.73
C ASN A 123 -5.56 1.21 -18.41
N TYR A 124 -6.00 1.25 -17.16
CA TYR A 124 -7.01 2.15 -16.63
C TYR A 124 -6.71 2.45 -15.15
N GLY A 125 -7.19 3.60 -14.66
CA GLY A 125 -6.95 4.01 -13.27
C GLY A 125 -5.46 4.22 -13.01
N VAL A 126 -4.90 3.40 -12.12
CA VAL A 126 -3.48 3.45 -11.68
C VAL A 126 -2.58 2.51 -12.48
N PHE A 127 -3.12 1.83 -13.50
CA PHE A 127 -2.39 0.83 -14.26
C PHE A 127 -2.13 1.31 -15.69
N ASP A 128 -0.88 1.12 -16.14
CA ASP A 128 -0.43 1.41 -17.50
C ASP A 128 0.29 0.18 -18.11
N GLU A 129 -0.16 -1.04 -17.83
CA GLU A 129 0.61 -2.24 -18.22
C GLU A 129 0.79 -2.39 -19.74
N LYS A 130 -0.11 -1.83 -20.57
CA LYS A 130 0.05 -1.85 -22.03
C LYS A 130 1.12 -0.88 -22.54
N ARG A 131 1.59 0.05 -21.70
CA ARG A 131 2.81 0.83 -21.98
C ARG A 131 4.04 -0.08 -22.00
N TYR A 132 4.09 -1.03 -21.08
CA TYR A 132 5.29 -1.82 -20.81
C TYR A 132 5.27 -3.20 -21.46
N PHE A 133 4.16 -3.93 -21.30
CA PHE A 133 4.09 -5.35 -21.59
C PHE A 133 3.24 -5.66 -22.82
N TYR A 134 3.58 -6.77 -23.46
CA TYR A 134 2.74 -7.44 -24.44
C TYR A 134 1.88 -8.50 -23.74
N ALA A 135 0.64 -8.66 -24.18
CA ALA A 135 -0.24 -9.70 -23.67
C ALA A 135 0.25 -11.08 -24.11
N GLY A 136 0.19 -12.05 -23.20
CA GLY A 136 0.30 -13.46 -23.53
C GLY A 136 -0.89 -13.95 -24.35
N ASP A 137 -0.71 -15.06 -25.07
CA ASP A 137 -1.73 -15.68 -25.93
C ASP A 137 -1.97 -17.17 -25.64
N LYS A 138 -1.29 -17.72 -24.62
CA LYS A 138 -1.36 -19.14 -24.25
C LYS A 138 -1.83 -19.32 -22.82
N ASN A 139 -2.63 -20.35 -22.61
CA ASN A 139 -2.94 -20.87 -21.28
C ASN A 139 -1.73 -21.67 -20.77
N CYS A 140 -1.57 -21.74 -19.45
CA CYS A 140 -0.51 -22.52 -18.84
C CYS A 140 -1.10 -23.41 -17.74
N VAL A 141 -1.08 -24.72 -17.99
CA VAL A 141 -1.38 -25.75 -17.00
C VAL A 141 -0.13 -26.61 -16.84
N VAL A 142 0.34 -26.75 -15.61
CA VAL A 142 1.57 -27.45 -15.28
C VAL A 142 1.32 -28.53 -14.24
N GLU A 143 2.00 -29.66 -14.36
CA GLU A 143 1.87 -30.77 -13.42
C GLU A 143 2.87 -30.65 -12.26
N LEU A 144 2.39 -30.81 -11.03
CA LEU A 144 3.22 -30.90 -9.83
C LEU A 144 2.62 -31.91 -8.86
N LYS A 145 3.39 -32.92 -8.45
CA LYS A 145 2.94 -34.03 -7.57
C LYS A 145 1.61 -34.67 -8.03
N GLY A 146 1.43 -34.78 -9.34
CA GLY A 146 0.24 -35.34 -9.96
C GLY A 146 -0.98 -34.42 -9.99
N TYR A 147 -0.85 -33.14 -9.62
CA TYR A 147 -1.88 -32.11 -9.75
C TYR A 147 -1.66 -31.24 -10.99
N ARG A 148 -2.73 -30.90 -11.70
CA ARG A 148 -2.69 -29.94 -12.82
C ARG A 148 -3.02 -28.53 -12.34
N LEU A 149 -2.00 -27.68 -12.27
CA LEU A 149 -2.08 -26.31 -11.76
C LEU A 149 -2.24 -25.31 -12.90
N GLY A 150 -3.38 -24.62 -12.96
CA GLY A 150 -3.62 -23.53 -13.91
C GLY A 150 -3.05 -22.22 -13.39
N LEU A 151 -2.16 -21.60 -14.15
CA LEU A 151 -1.47 -20.36 -13.76
C LEU A 151 -2.18 -19.13 -14.34
N LEU A 152 -2.38 -18.12 -13.49
CA LEU A 152 -3.01 -16.84 -13.83
C LEU A 152 -2.26 -15.69 -13.13
N ILE A 153 -2.37 -14.47 -13.66
CA ILE A 153 -1.79 -13.28 -13.04
C ILE A 153 -2.84 -12.18 -12.93
N CYS A 154 -3.18 -11.82 -11.69
CA CYS A 154 -4.00 -10.66 -11.32
C CYS A 154 -5.21 -10.37 -12.21
N GLU A 155 -5.05 -9.45 -13.18
CA GLU A 155 -6.12 -8.97 -14.05
C GLU A 155 -6.79 -10.11 -14.85
N ASP A 156 -6.09 -11.23 -15.06
CA ASP A 156 -6.68 -12.42 -15.69
C ASP A 156 -7.92 -12.94 -14.94
N LEU A 157 -7.98 -12.74 -13.61
CA LEU A 157 -9.13 -13.08 -12.77
C LEU A 157 -10.30 -12.10 -12.90
N TRP A 158 -10.16 -10.97 -13.58
CA TRP A 158 -11.25 -10.01 -13.76
C TRP A 158 -12.13 -10.35 -14.97
N PHE A 159 -11.71 -11.37 -15.72
CA PHE A 159 -12.36 -11.85 -16.93
C PHE A 159 -12.66 -13.34 -16.79
N SER A 160 -13.73 -13.79 -17.42
CA SER A 160 -14.10 -15.21 -17.33
C SER A 160 -13.25 -16.06 -18.26
N GLU A 161 -12.79 -15.47 -19.36
CA GLU A 161 -12.14 -16.14 -20.47
C GLU A 161 -10.81 -16.81 -20.08
N PRO A 162 -9.84 -16.15 -19.41
CA PRO A 162 -8.60 -16.82 -19.01
C PRO A 162 -8.84 -17.97 -18.02
N VAL A 163 -9.78 -17.76 -17.10
CA VAL A 163 -10.18 -18.75 -16.09
C VAL A 163 -10.82 -19.98 -16.74
N ASP A 164 -11.74 -19.78 -17.68
CA ASP A 164 -12.41 -20.86 -18.42
C ASP A 164 -11.45 -21.59 -19.35
N ALA A 165 -10.52 -20.87 -19.96
CA ALA A 165 -9.51 -21.44 -20.82
C ALA A 165 -8.52 -22.31 -20.04
N ALA A 166 -8.15 -21.93 -18.80
CA ALA A 166 -7.36 -22.78 -17.90
C ALA A 166 -8.12 -24.07 -17.52
N LYS A 167 -9.42 -23.98 -17.20
CA LYS A 167 -10.27 -25.16 -16.96
C LYS A 167 -10.33 -26.07 -18.19
N ALA A 168 -10.58 -25.49 -19.37
CA ALA A 168 -10.66 -26.25 -20.62
C ALA A 168 -9.34 -26.94 -20.99
N ALA A 169 -8.20 -26.33 -20.61
CA ALA A 169 -6.87 -26.93 -20.71
C ALA A 169 -6.60 -28.03 -19.66
N GLY A 170 -7.56 -28.31 -18.77
CA GLY A 170 -7.49 -29.40 -17.79
C GLY A 170 -6.95 -29.00 -16.42
N ALA A 171 -6.94 -27.72 -16.06
CA ALA A 171 -6.59 -27.30 -14.70
C ALA A 171 -7.52 -27.95 -13.66
N GLU A 172 -6.92 -28.39 -12.56
CA GLU A 172 -7.60 -28.91 -11.38
C GLU A 172 -7.60 -27.90 -10.22
N ILE A 173 -6.57 -27.06 -10.14
CA ILE A 173 -6.44 -25.98 -9.15
C ILE A 173 -5.99 -24.73 -9.89
N LEU A 174 -6.60 -23.58 -9.61
CA LEU A 174 -6.18 -22.29 -10.15
C LEU A 174 -5.26 -21.58 -9.15
N LEU A 175 -4.09 -21.17 -9.62
CA LEU A 175 -3.13 -20.37 -8.86
C LEU A 175 -3.02 -18.99 -9.49
N SER A 176 -3.37 -17.95 -8.74
CA SER A 176 -3.21 -16.56 -9.16
C SER A 176 -2.29 -15.80 -8.22
N ILE A 177 -1.28 -15.17 -8.81
CA ILE A 177 -0.39 -14.22 -8.14
C ILE A 177 -0.84 -12.81 -8.48
N ASN A 178 -0.81 -11.90 -7.51
CA ASN A 178 -1.46 -10.61 -7.65
C ASN A 178 -0.63 -9.48 -7.03
N ALA A 179 -0.65 -8.34 -7.70
CA ALA A 179 -0.29 -7.04 -7.17
C ALA A 179 -1.51 -6.11 -7.28
N SER A 180 -2.56 -6.45 -6.54
CA SER A 180 -3.83 -5.74 -6.58
C SER A 180 -3.84 -4.65 -5.49
N PRO A 181 -3.87 -3.35 -5.85
CA PRO A 181 -3.84 -2.25 -4.89
C PRO A 181 -5.18 -2.12 -4.16
N TYR A 182 -5.10 -1.66 -2.93
CA TYR A 182 -6.22 -1.42 -2.04
C TYR A 182 -7.05 -0.23 -2.51
N ASN A 183 -8.36 -0.40 -2.44
CA ASN A 183 -9.30 0.69 -2.20
C ASN A 183 -10.45 0.13 -1.35
N ARG A 184 -11.32 1.00 -0.86
CA ARG A 184 -12.38 0.64 0.10
C ARG A 184 -13.37 -0.43 -0.40
N GLU A 185 -13.49 -0.64 -1.71
CA GLU A 185 -14.43 -1.60 -2.30
C GLU A 185 -13.74 -2.89 -2.74
N LYS A 186 -12.44 -2.84 -3.07
CA LYS A 186 -11.67 -3.97 -3.62
C LYS A 186 -11.74 -5.24 -2.76
N PRO A 187 -11.66 -5.22 -1.42
CA PRO A 187 -11.78 -6.43 -0.61
C PRO A 187 -13.07 -7.21 -0.86
N TYR A 188 -14.21 -6.50 -0.94
CA TYR A 188 -15.51 -7.10 -1.26
C TYR A 188 -15.55 -7.61 -2.70
N ILE A 189 -15.13 -6.77 -3.66
CA ILE A 189 -15.16 -7.12 -5.10
C ILE A 189 -14.34 -8.38 -5.37
N ARG A 190 -13.10 -8.46 -4.84
CA ARG A 190 -12.22 -9.63 -5.01
C ARG A 190 -12.89 -10.90 -4.47
N LYS A 191 -13.47 -10.84 -3.28
CA LYS A 191 -14.14 -12.00 -2.66
C LYS A 191 -15.29 -12.51 -3.53
N THR A 192 -16.15 -11.61 -3.99
CA THR A 192 -17.31 -11.95 -4.82
C THR A 192 -16.88 -12.54 -6.16
N LEU A 193 -15.89 -11.92 -6.82
CA LEU A 193 -15.35 -12.35 -8.09
C LEU A 193 -14.73 -13.75 -8.00
N MET A 194 -13.85 -14.00 -7.03
CA MET A 194 -13.18 -15.30 -6.89
C MET A 194 -14.15 -16.41 -6.50
N SER A 195 -15.08 -16.14 -5.59
CA SER A 195 -16.15 -17.09 -5.25
C SER A 195 -16.99 -17.46 -6.47
N GLY A 196 -17.34 -16.47 -7.30
CA GLY A 196 -18.07 -16.68 -8.56
C GLY A 196 -17.29 -17.54 -9.57
N HIS A 197 -15.98 -17.32 -9.72
CA HIS A 197 -15.14 -18.18 -10.56
C HIS A 197 -15.14 -19.63 -10.08
N CYS A 198 -14.96 -19.87 -8.78
CA CYS A 198 -15.00 -21.22 -8.23
C CYS A 198 -16.35 -21.89 -8.47
N GLN A 199 -17.46 -21.23 -8.16
CA GLN A 199 -18.81 -21.77 -8.38
C GLN A 199 -19.07 -22.11 -9.85
N ARG A 200 -18.59 -21.27 -10.77
CA ARG A 200 -18.79 -21.45 -12.21
C ARG A 200 -17.91 -22.55 -12.80
N THR A 201 -16.66 -22.63 -12.35
CA THR A 201 -15.67 -23.57 -12.88
C THR A 201 -15.66 -24.91 -12.14
N GLY A 202 -16.12 -24.96 -10.90
CA GLY A 202 -15.92 -26.09 -10.00
C GLY A 202 -14.46 -26.33 -9.62
N LEU A 203 -13.57 -25.32 -9.79
CA LEU A 203 -12.16 -25.42 -9.45
C LEU A 203 -11.85 -24.63 -8.17
N PRO A 204 -11.08 -25.19 -7.22
CA PRO A 204 -10.51 -24.39 -6.14
C PRO A 204 -9.54 -23.34 -6.70
N LEU A 205 -9.46 -22.21 -6.00
CA LEU A 205 -8.67 -21.05 -6.42
C LEU A 205 -7.82 -20.53 -5.25
N VAL A 206 -6.52 -20.38 -5.50
CA VAL A 206 -5.54 -19.79 -4.58
C VAL A 206 -5.20 -18.39 -5.08
N TYR A 207 -5.53 -17.37 -4.29
CA TYR A 207 -5.29 -15.95 -4.58
C TYR A 207 -4.22 -15.42 -3.62
N LEU A 208 -3.01 -15.18 -4.11
CA LEU A 208 -1.91 -14.57 -3.35
C LEU A 208 -1.66 -13.15 -3.80
N ASN A 209 -1.73 -12.20 -2.89
CA ASN A 209 -1.56 -10.78 -3.18
C ASN A 209 -0.41 -10.19 -2.38
N GLN A 210 0.32 -9.23 -2.97
CA GLN A 210 1.39 -8.53 -2.26
C GLN A 210 0.84 -7.63 -1.16
N ILE A 211 1.71 -7.25 -0.22
CA ILE A 211 1.45 -6.18 0.73
C ILE A 211 2.47 -5.05 0.59
N GLY A 212 2.13 -3.89 1.12
CA GLY A 212 3.08 -2.78 1.31
C GLY A 212 2.61 -1.48 0.67
N GLY A 213 3.16 -0.37 1.15
CA GLY A 213 3.12 0.92 0.47
C GLY A 213 4.19 0.97 -0.62
N GLN A 214 3.80 1.46 -1.80
CA GLN A 214 4.70 1.79 -2.91
C GLN A 214 4.22 3.10 -3.52
N ASP A 215 4.95 4.18 -3.23
CA ASP A 215 4.61 5.54 -3.61
C ASP A 215 3.16 5.90 -3.24
N GLU A 216 2.27 6.11 -4.21
CA GLU A 216 0.86 6.42 -3.96
C GLU A 216 -0.02 5.19 -3.71
N LEU A 217 0.47 4.00 -4.04
CA LEU A 217 -0.29 2.76 -3.95
C LEU A 217 -0.07 2.06 -2.62
N ILE A 218 -1.13 1.41 -2.14
CA ILE A 218 -1.10 0.56 -0.95
C ILE A 218 -1.60 -0.81 -1.38
N PHE A 219 -0.85 -1.86 -1.08
CA PHE A 219 -1.26 -3.23 -1.29
C PHE A 219 -1.64 -3.84 0.07
N ASP A 220 -2.87 -4.32 0.18
CA ASP A 220 -3.45 -4.80 1.43
C ASP A 220 -3.12 -6.26 1.73
N GLY A 221 -2.56 -7.00 0.77
CA GLY A 221 -2.44 -8.46 0.85
C GLY A 221 -3.82 -9.06 0.90
N CYS A 222 -4.24 -9.47 2.10
CA CYS A 222 -5.48 -10.21 2.32
C CYS A 222 -5.56 -11.41 1.36
N SER A 223 -4.50 -12.19 1.23
CA SER A 223 -4.48 -13.39 0.39
C SER A 223 -5.58 -14.36 0.84
N LYS A 224 -6.21 -15.06 -0.12
CA LYS A 224 -7.42 -15.87 0.09
C LYS A 224 -7.32 -17.18 -0.67
N VAL A 225 -8.00 -18.19 -0.14
CA VAL A 225 -8.17 -19.48 -0.83
C VAL A 225 -9.64 -19.84 -0.81
N PHE A 226 -10.13 -20.35 -1.92
CA PHE A 226 -11.50 -20.76 -2.12
C PHE A 226 -11.56 -22.23 -2.51
N ASP A 227 -12.51 -22.97 -1.94
CA ASP A 227 -12.81 -24.33 -2.39
C ASP A 227 -13.55 -24.33 -3.74
N ALA A 228 -13.78 -25.52 -4.31
CA ALA A 228 -14.49 -25.69 -5.58
C ALA A 228 -15.95 -25.17 -5.56
N ALA A 229 -16.56 -25.02 -4.39
CA ALA A 229 -17.91 -24.46 -4.23
C ALA A 229 -17.90 -22.93 -4.03
N GLY A 230 -16.71 -22.31 -4.00
CA GLY A 230 -16.53 -20.88 -3.80
C GLY A 230 -16.62 -20.44 -2.35
N ASN A 231 -16.54 -21.35 -1.38
CA ASN A 231 -16.40 -20.97 0.02
C ASN A 231 -14.96 -20.58 0.31
N MET A 232 -14.77 -19.48 1.03
CA MET A 232 -13.44 -19.03 1.43
C MET A 232 -12.94 -19.88 2.60
N THR A 233 -11.82 -20.58 2.40
CA THR A 233 -11.22 -21.49 3.38
C THR A 233 -10.00 -20.90 4.09
N HIS A 234 -9.36 -19.90 3.48
CA HIS A 234 -8.23 -19.17 4.05
C HIS A 234 -8.41 -17.67 3.87
N ARG A 235 -7.94 -16.90 4.85
CA ARG A 235 -7.79 -15.45 4.78
C ARG A 235 -6.56 -15.05 5.59
N LEU A 236 -5.53 -14.56 4.90
CA LEU A 236 -4.33 -13.99 5.52
C LEU A 236 -4.62 -12.58 6.03
N ALA A 237 -3.77 -12.09 6.94
CA ALA A 237 -3.90 -10.77 7.55
C ALA A 237 -3.89 -9.66 6.49
N ALA A 238 -4.67 -8.61 6.75
CA ALA A 238 -4.62 -7.37 6.00
C ALA A 238 -3.41 -6.54 6.46
N PHE A 239 -2.74 -5.85 5.53
CA PHE A 239 -1.69 -4.87 5.81
C PHE A 239 -0.49 -5.41 6.62
N ALA A 240 -0.28 -6.73 6.62
CA ALA A 240 0.80 -7.40 7.34
C ALA A 240 1.43 -8.51 6.50
N GLU A 241 2.74 -8.70 6.65
CA GLU A 241 3.41 -9.86 6.08
C GLU A 241 2.94 -11.15 6.76
N GLN A 242 2.72 -12.18 5.96
CA GLN A 242 2.36 -13.50 6.49
C GLN A 242 2.77 -14.57 5.48
N VAL A 243 3.43 -15.62 5.96
CA VAL A 243 3.63 -16.85 5.19
C VAL A 243 2.74 -17.92 5.79
N THR A 244 2.01 -18.65 4.96
CA THR A 244 1.09 -19.71 5.43
C THR A 244 1.16 -20.90 4.50
N LEU A 245 1.29 -22.09 5.10
CA LEU A 245 1.22 -23.37 4.42
C LEU A 245 -0.23 -23.85 4.37
N LEU A 246 -0.78 -23.99 3.16
CA LEU A 246 -2.07 -24.65 2.94
C LEU A 246 -1.82 -26.07 2.40
N GLU A 247 -2.77 -26.96 2.64
CA GLU A 247 -2.71 -28.36 2.16
C GLU A 247 -3.94 -28.68 1.32
N PHE A 248 -3.72 -29.34 0.19
CA PHE A 248 -4.74 -30.06 -0.56
C PHE A 248 -4.63 -31.57 -0.30
N LYS A 249 -5.76 -32.26 -0.09
CA LYS A 249 -5.87 -33.72 -0.02
C LYS A 249 -6.83 -34.19 -1.11
N GLY A 250 -6.31 -34.85 -2.14
CA GLY A 250 -7.02 -34.85 -3.43
C GLY A 250 -7.29 -33.41 -3.85
N LEU A 251 -8.48 -33.12 -4.38
CA LEU A 251 -8.88 -31.75 -4.75
C LEU A 251 -9.53 -30.94 -3.61
N GLU A 252 -9.63 -31.51 -2.41
CA GLU A 252 -10.17 -30.80 -1.25
C GLU A 252 -9.07 -29.99 -0.56
N VAL A 253 -9.32 -28.69 -0.40
CA VAL A 253 -8.45 -27.82 0.39
C VAL A 253 -8.76 -27.99 1.88
N VAL A 254 -7.75 -28.27 2.69
CA VAL A 254 -7.87 -28.34 4.15
C VAL A 254 -8.04 -26.91 4.69
N PRO A 255 -9.17 -26.55 5.33
CA PRO A 255 -9.39 -25.16 5.76
C PRO A 255 -8.40 -24.67 6.83
N MET A 256 -8.11 -23.37 6.81
CA MET A 256 -7.20 -22.75 7.77
C MET A 256 -7.77 -22.81 9.20
N THR A 257 -6.96 -23.26 10.15
CA THR A 257 -7.26 -23.16 11.57
C THR A 257 -7.08 -21.69 12.01
N ALA A 258 -8.18 -20.95 12.11
CA ALA A 258 -8.24 -19.51 12.43
C ALA A 258 -7.78 -18.56 11.29
N PRO A 259 -8.61 -18.37 10.25
CA PRO A 259 -8.44 -17.29 9.29
C PRO A 259 -8.41 -15.92 9.99
N ALA A 260 -7.61 -14.98 9.50
CA ALA A 260 -7.58 -13.61 10.02
C ALA A 260 -8.99 -13.02 10.03
N ALA A 261 -9.33 -12.14 10.98
CA ALA A 261 -10.64 -11.50 11.02
C ALA A 261 -10.80 -10.48 9.87
N GLU A 262 -12.04 -10.21 9.45
CA GLU A 262 -12.31 -9.11 8.53
C GLU A 262 -12.27 -7.80 9.30
N LEU A 263 -11.43 -6.87 8.87
CA LEU A 263 -11.34 -5.57 9.51
C LEU A 263 -12.60 -4.73 9.17
N PRO A 264 -13.15 -3.96 10.13
CA PRO A 264 -14.15 -2.94 9.82
C PRO A 264 -13.63 -1.93 8.79
N GLN A 265 -14.52 -1.30 8.02
CA GLN A 265 -14.11 -0.43 6.92
C GLN A 265 -13.20 0.73 7.35
N LEU A 266 -13.48 1.37 8.50
CA LEU A 266 -12.63 2.45 9.02
C LEU A 266 -11.25 1.94 9.46
N ALA A 267 -11.20 0.75 10.07
CA ALA A 267 -9.94 0.09 10.43
C ALA A 267 -9.10 -0.22 9.18
N GLN A 268 -9.71 -0.70 8.09
CA GLN A 268 -8.99 -0.94 6.84
C GLN A 268 -8.36 0.33 6.27
N VAL A 269 -9.10 1.45 6.27
CA VAL A 269 -8.55 2.73 5.81
C VAL A 269 -7.43 3.20 6.72
N TYR A 270 -7.60 3.12 8.04
CA TYR A 270 -6.58 3.55 9.00
C TYR A 270 -5.28 2.74 8.85
N GLU A 271 -5.37 1.40 8.84
CA GLU A 271 -4.22 0.52 8.67
C GLU A 271 -3.53 0.71 7.31
N ALA A 272 -4.29 1.01 6.25
CA ALA A 272 -3.71 1.35 4.95
C ALA A 272 -2.83 2.61 5.04
N LEU A 273 -3.31 3.67 5.71
CA LEU A 273 -2.55 4.91 5.90
C LEU A 273 -1.31 4.70 6.77
N VAL A 274 -1.44 3.91 7.85
CA VAL A 274 -0.32 3.55 8.73
C VAL A 274 0.75 2.77 7.96
N LEU A 275 0.36 1.78 7.15
CA LEU A 275 1.27 1.02 6.30
C LEU A 275 1.97 1.92 5.27
N ALA A 276 1.22 2.82 4.63
CA ALA A 276 1.76 3.75 3.64
C ALA A 276 2.85 4.65 4.23
N VAL A 277 2.60 5.26 5.39
CA VAL A 277 3.59 6.11 6.08
C VAL A 277 4.80 5.29 6.50
N ARG A 278 4.58 4.11 7.10
CA ARG A 278 5.68 3.23 7.54
C ARG A 278 6.59 2.87 6.38
N ASP A 279 6.00 2.43 5.28
CA ASP A 279 6.77 1.94 4.13
C ASP A 279 7.43 3.08 3.38
N TYR A 280 6.76 4.20 3.16
CA TYR A 280 7.36 5.34 2.46
C TYR A 280 8.58 5.88 3.24
N VAL A 281 8.48 5.99 4.56
CA VAL A 281 9.59 6.46 5.41
C VAL A 281 10.75 5.46 5.43
N THR A 282 10.45 4.18 5.67
CA THR A 282 11.49 3.16 5.88
C THR A 282 12.16 2.70 4.58
N LYS A 283 11.40 2.50 3.49
CA LYS A 283 11.95 2.09 2.19
C LYS A 283 12.82 3.17 1.55
N ASN A 284 12.55 4.45 1.82
CA ASN A 284 13.38 5.57 1.38
C ASN A 284 14.50 5.95 2.35
N GLY A 285 14.65 5.25 3.49
CA GLY A 285 15.75 5.46 4.43
C GLY A 285 15.67 6.76 5.26
N PHE A 286 14.48 7.36 5.41
CA PHE A 286 14.30 8.50 6.30
C PHE A 286 14.46 8.10 7.77
N LYS A 287 14.98 9.01 8.59
CA LYS A 287 15.24 8.75 10.02
C LYS A 287 14.00 8.86 10.90
N GLY A 288 12.95 9.50 10.39
CA GLY A 288 11.70 9.77 11.09
C GLY A 288 10.81 10.71 10.29
N ALA A 289 9.80 11.27 10.94
CA ALA A 289 8.86 12.23 10.37
C ALA A 289 8.78 13.51 11.21
N VAL A 290 8.51 14.62 10.54
CA VAL A 290 8.18 15.91 11.15
C VAL A 290 6.91 16.45 10.51
N LEU A 291 6.04 17.09 11.29
CA LEU A 291 4.88 17.80 10.74
C LEU A 291 4.51 19.05 11.53
N GLY A 292 3.78 19.94 10.87
CA GLY A 292 3.16 21.08 11.51
C GLY A 292 1.89 20.65 12.25
N LEU A 293 1.81 20.90 13.55
CA LEU A 293 0.64 20.60 14.37
C LEU A 293 -0.15 21.88 14.62
N SER A 294 -1.29 22.01 13.93
CA SER A 294 -2.09 23.24 13.92
C SER A 294 -3.09 23.34 15.09
N GLY A 295 -3.34 22.24 15.79
CA GLY A 295 -4.49 22.08 16.69
C GLY A 295 -5.80 21.73 15.96
N GLY A 296 -5.77 21.64 14.63
CA GLY A 296 -6.86 21.15 13.80
C GLY A 296 -6.82 19.64 13.58
N ILE A 297 -7.98 19.09 13.23
CA ILE A 297 -8.21 17.63 13.13
C ILE A 297 -7.34 16.92 12.07
N ASP A 298 -6.98 17.57 10.96
CA ASP A 298 -6.20 16.92 9.89
C ASP A 298 -4.75 16.65 10.35
N SER A 299 -4.13 17.66 10.98
CA SER A 299 -2.80 17.50 11.58
C SER A 299 -2.81 16.55 12.77
N ALA A 300 -3.89 16.51 13.56
CA ALA A 300 -4.04 15.58 14.66
C ALA A 300 -4.12 14.12 14.17
N LEU A 301 -4.98 13.84 13.19
CA LEU A 301 -5.08 12.51 12.59
C LEU A 301 -3.75 12.09 11.93
N THR A 302 -3.09 13.00 11.22
CA THR A 302 -1.78 12.74 10.60
C THR A 302 -0.73 12.40 11.66
N LEU A 303 -0.74 13.08 12.80
CA LEU A 303 0.16 12.81 13.92
C LEU A 303 -0.07 11.42 14.52
N ALA A 304 -1.32 11.07 14.78
CA ALA A 304 -1.67 9.74 15.28
C ALA A 304 -1.22 8.62 14.33
N ILE A 305 -1.46 8.79 13.02
CA ILE A 305 -1.00 7.83 11.99
C ILE A 305 0.53 7.74 11.97
N ALA A 306 1.24 8.86 12.04
CA ALA A 306 2.70 8.89 12.03
C ALA A 306 3.30 8.14 13.23
N VAL A 307 2.72 8.32 14.42
CA VAL A 307 3.16 7.64 15.64
C VAL A 307 2.87 6.13 15.57
N ASP A 308 1.70 5.71 15.10
CA ASP A 308 1.38 4.28 14.92
C ASP A 308 2.24 3.61 13.83
N ALA A 309 2.67 4.38 12.83
CA ALA A 309 3.53 3.90 11.75
C ALA A 309 4.99 3.72 12.19
N LEU A 310 5.55 4.71 12.89
CA LEU A 310 7.00 4.86 13.10
C LEU A 310 7.45 4.70 14.56
N GLY A 311 6.52 4.82 15.50
CA GLY A 311 6.79 4.96 16.92
C GLY A 311 7.11 6.41 17.32
N LYS A 312 6.75 6.77 18.55
CA LYS A 312 6.86 8.15 19.09
C LYS A 312 8.28 8.75 18.99
N ASP A 313 9.32 7.93 19.15
CA ASP A 313 10.71 8.40 19.17
C ASP A 313 11.21 8.87 17.79
N LYS A 314 10.45 8.60 16.73
CA LYS A 314 10.76 8.98 15.35
C LYS A 314 9.85 10.08 14.81
N VAL A 315 8.99 10.66 15.64
CA VAL A 315 8.01 11.67 15.23
C VAL A 315 8.23 12.95 16.02
N GLN A 316 8.29 14.07 15.30
CA GLN A 316 8.35 15.42 15.87
C GLN A 316 7.19 16.27 15.35
N ALA A 317 6.55 17.01 16.25
CA ALA A 317 5.52 17.97 15.91
C ALA A 317 5.99 19.41 16.18
N LEU A 318 5.73 20.32 15.24
CA LEU A 318 6.00 21.75 15.40
C LEU A 318 4.70 22.55 15.39
N MET A 319 4.42 23.27 16.47
CA MET A 319 3.40 24.32 16.49
C MET A 319 4.05 25.64 16.04
N MET A 320 3.48 26.28 15.02
CA MET A 320 4.05 27.48 14.40
C MET A 320 3.06 28.65 14.45
N PRO A 321 2.89 29.27 15.63
CA PRO A 321 1.86 30.28 15.84
C PRO A 321 2.22 31.61 15.16
N PHE A 322 1.18 32.39 14.91
CA PHE A 322 1.27 33.79 14.51
C PHE A 322 0.36 34.63 15.42
N ARG A 323 0.32 35.96 15.20
CA ARG A 323 -0.42 36.95 16.02
C ARG A 323 -1.88 36.60 16.33
N TYR A 324 -2.54 35.80 15.49
CA TYR A 324 -3.95 35.46 15.59
C TYR A 324 -4.21 33.99 15.96
N THR A 325 -3.18 33.21 16.26
CA THR A 325 -3.34 31.81 16.68
C THR A 325 -4.04 31.77 18.05
N ALA A 326 -5.15 31.05 18.14
CA ALA A 326 -5.91 30.97 19.39
C ALA A 326 -5.16 30.11 20.42
N ASP A 327 -5.18 30.55 21.70
CA ASP A 327 -4.57 29.81 22.81
C ASP A 327 -5.08 28.37 22.91
N ILE A 328 -6.34 28.16 22.53
CA ILE A 328 -6.97 26.84 22.52
C ILE A 328 -6.32 25.88 21.52
N SER A 329 -5.93 26.36 20.34
CA SER A 329 -5.29 25.56 19.29
C SER A 329 -3.89 25.12 19.75
N ILE A 330 -3.17 25.98 20.48
CA ILE A 330 -1.88 25.67 21.10
C ILE A 330 -2.05 24.63 22.22
N ALA A 331 -3.08 24.79 23.05
CA ALA A 331 -3.38 23.84 24.13
C ALA A 331 -3.74 22.45 23.59
N ASP A 332 -4.59 22.37 22.57
CA ASP A 332 -5.01 21.10 21.94
C ASP A 332 -3.82 20.37 21.29
N ALA A 333 -3.00 21.09 20.52
CA ALA A 333 -1.79 20.53 19.91
C ALA A 333 -0.80 19.99 20.98
N LYS A 334 -0.63 20.73 22.07
CA LYS A 334 0.25 20.32 23.16
C LYS A 334 -0.30 19.10 23.90
N GLU A 335 -1.60 19.07 24.18
CA GLU A 335 -2.26 17.92 24.84
C GLU A 335 -2.04 16.63 24.03
N GLU A 336 -2.31 16.67 22.72
CA GLU A 336 -2.12 15.51 21.84
C GLU A 336 -0.65 15.03 21.84
N ALA A 337 0.30 15.96 21.72
CA ALA A 337 1.71 15.63 21.72
C ALA A 337 2.18 15.02 23.06
N GLU A 338 1.64 15.50 24.18
CA GLU A 338 1.91 14.94 25.52
C GLU A 338 1.33 13.54 25.68
N ILE A 339 0.10 13.29 25.21
CA ILE A 339 -0.54 11.96 25.23
C ILE A 339 0.27 10.95 24.41
N LEU A 340 0.70 11.35 23.21
CA LEU A 340 1.51 10.49 22.32
C LEU A 340 2.98 10.37 22.77
N GLY A 341 3.45 11.27 23.62
CA GLY A 341 4.80 11.26 24.18
C GLY A 341 5.89 11.52 23.13
N ILE A 342 5.64 12.46 22.21
CA ILE A 342 6.54 12.83 21.11
C ILE A 342 7.35 14.10 21.43
N GLU A 343 8.36 14.40 20.62
CA GLU A 343 9.02 15.71 20.63
C GLU A 343 8.06 16.78 20.08
N PHE A 344 7.86 17.86 20.84
CA PHE A 344 6.98 18.98 20.48
C PHE A 344 7.67 20.31 20.72
N ASP A 345 7.75 21.13 19.67
CA ASP A 345 8.37 22.45 19.72
C ASP A 345 7.39 23.53 19.26
N VAL A 346 7.58 24.74 19.81
CA VAL A 346 6.82 25.94 19.41
C VAL A 346 7.78 26.96 18.79
N VAL A 347 7.53 27.33 17.54
CA VAL A 347 8.36 28.30 16.80
C VAL A 347 7.48 29.36 16.15
N SER A 348 7.49 30.59 16.67
CA SER A 348 6.75 31.70 16.06
C SER A 348 7.28 32.04 14.66
N ILE A 349 6.37 32.22 13.71
CA ILE A 349 6.70 32.66 12.34
C ILE A 349 6.72 34.18 12.18
N GLU A 350 6.33 34.93 13.21
CA GLU A 350 6.17 36.39 13.14
C GLU A 350 7.43 37.12 12.67
N PRO A 351 8.65 36.83 13.19
CA PRO A 351 9.86 37.52 12.73
C PRO A 351 10.15 37.30 11.25
N MET A 352 9.89 36.08 10.74
CA MET A 352 10.09 35.74 9.33
C MET A 352 9.08 36.46 8.45
N PHE A 353 7.81 36.47 8.87
CA PHE A 353 6.73 37.16 8.19
C PHE A 353 6.98 38.67 8.10
N ASP A 354 7.33 39.31 9.23
CA ASP A 354 7.61 40.74 9.27
C ASP A 354 8.81 41.13 8.40
N ALA A 355 9.85 40.28 8.36
CA ALA A 355 11.00 40.50 7.48
C ALA A 355 10.59 40.48 5.99
N PHE A 356 9.76 39.51 5.58
CA PHE A 356 9.23 39.47 4.21
C PHE A 356 8.35 40.69 3.92
N MET A 357 7.41 41.03 4.81
CA MET A 357 6.52 42.17 4.61
C MET A 357 7.28 43.49 4.56
N GLY A 358 8.36 43.65 5.34
CA GLY A 358 9.23 44.82 5.28
C GLY A 358 9.88 45.02 3.91
N GLN A 359 10.26 43.93 3.24
CA GLN A 359 10.85 43.99 1.88
C GLN A 359 9.79 44.16 0.79
N LEU A 360 8.60 43.59 0.97
CA LEU A 360 7.51 43.67 -0.01
C LEU A 360 6.69 44.97 0.08
N ALA A 361 6.74 45.68 1.21
CA ALA A 361 5.95 46.89 1.45
C ALA A 361 6.03 47.95 0.32
N PRO A 362 7.22 48.27 -0.27
CA PRO A 362 7.27 49.21 -1.39
C PRO A 362 6.58 48.70 -2.66
N MET A 363 6.52 47.38 -2.87
CA MET A 363 5.89 46.75 -4.03
C MET A 363 4.39 46.59 -3.84
N PHE A 364 3.91 46.52 -2.60
CA PHE A 364 2.50 46.44 -2.22
C PHE A 364 1.91 47.81 -1.84
N ALA A 365 2.59 48.89 -2.23
CA ALA A 365 2.04 50.24 -2.04
C ALA A 365 0.67 50.34 -2.73
N ASP A 366 -0.30 50.95 -2.03
CA ASP A 366 -1.67 51.17 -2.49
C ASP A 366 -2.50 49.90 -2.76
N THR A 367 -2.04 48.71 -2.31
CA THR A 367 -2.85 47.48 -2.34
C THR A 367 -3.54 47.23 -0.99
N ALA A 368 -4.74 46.64 -1.03
CA ALA A 368 -5.39 46.14 0.18
C ALA A 368 -4.83 44.76 0.55
N ARG A 369 -4.81 44.44 1.85
CA ARG A 369 -4.46 43.10 2.34
C ARG A 369 -5.43 42.06 1.77
N ASP A 370 -4.90 40.94 1.29
CA ASP A 370 -5.71 39.85 0.73
C ASP A 370 -5.11 38.47 1.10
N THR A 371 -5.41 37.44 0.31
CA THR A 371 -4.87 36.09 0.50
C THR A 371 -3.34 36.01 0.41
N THR A 372 -2.68 37.03 -0.15
CA THR A 372 -1.23 37.09 -0.31
C THR A 372 -0.52 37.02 1.03
N GLU A 373 -0.96 37.78 2.03
CA GLU A 373 -0.38 37.76 3.38
C GLU A 373 -0.72 36.46 4.14
N GLU A 374 -1.87 35.85 3.89
CA GLU A 374 -2.23 34.54 4.46
C GLU A 374 -1.31 33.44 3.88
N ASN A 375 -1.11 33.46 2.56
CA ASN A 375 -0.22 32.55 1.85
C ASN A 375 1.24 32.71 2.31
N LEU A 376 1.68 33.93 2.59
CA LEU A 376 3.04 34.18 3.09
C LEU A 376 3.26 33.55 4.47
N GLN A 377 2.26 33.58 5.35
CA GLN A 377 2.34 32.87 6.65
C GLN A 377 2.50 31.36 6.44
N ALA A 378 1.69 30.76 5.55
CA ALA A 378 1.79 29.34 5.23
C ALA A 378 3.18 28.98 4.67
N ARG A 379 3.73 29.79 3.76
CA ARG A 379 5.09 29.60 3.21
C ARG A 379 6.19 29.72 4.26
N CYS A 380 6.06 30.64 5.22
CA CYS A 380 7.01 30.71 6.34
C CYS A 380 7.05 29.40 7.13
N ARG A 381 5.87 28.79 7.40
CA ARG A 381 5.78 27.47 8.07
C ARG A 381 6.44 26.37 7.24
N GLY A 382 6.15 26.33 5.94
CA GLY A 382 6.78 25.40 5.01
C GLY A 382 8.32 25.49 5.05
N VAL A 383 8.87 26.70 5.00
CA VAL A 383 10.33 26.92 5.08
C VAL A 383 10.92 26.40 6.40
N VAL A 384 10.26 26.62 7.54
CA VAL A 384 10.73 26.13 8.84
C VAL A 384 10.74 24.60 8.90
N LEU A 385 9.65 23.94 8.48
CA LEU A 385 9.56 22.48 8.44
C LEU A 385 10.60 21.87 7.50
N MET A 386 10.78 22.44 6.31
CA MET A 386 11.78 21.98 5.35
C MET A 386 13.21 22.18 5.89
N ALA A 387 13.51 23.29 6.56
CA ALA A 387 14.82 23.50 7.18
C ALA A 387 15.14 22.45 8.25
N LEU A 388 14.13 22.08 9.05
CA LEU A 388 14.25 21.04 10.08
C LEU A 388 14.43 19.64 9.46
N SER A 389 13.64 19.32 8.44
CA SER A 389 13.77 18.10 7.63
C SER A 389 15.18 17.96 7.05
N ASN A 390 15.70 19.00 6.39
CA ASN A 390 17.04 19.01 5.81
C ASN A 390 18.14 18.77 6.85
N LYS A 391 17.99 19.30 8.07
CA LYS A 391 19.00 19.14 9.13
C LYS A 391 18.95 17.76 9.78
N ARG A 392 17.76 17.20 9.99
CA ARG A 392 17.56 15.95 10.75
C ARG A 392 17.49 14.70 9.87
N GLY A 393 17.18 14.85 8.58
CA GLY A 393 16.92 13.71 7.68
C GLY A 393 15.57 13.04 7.94
N SER A 394 14.62 13.76 8.56
CA SER A 394 13.23 13.33 8.72
C SER A 394 12.41 13.82 7.53
N ILE A 395 11.39 13.06 7.12
CA ILE A 395 10.46 13.53 6.08
C ILE A 395 9.45 14.53 6.66
N VAL A 396 9.07 15.56 5.90
CA VAL A 396 7.90 16.37 6.26
C VAL A 396 6.63 15.66 5.80
N LEU A 397 5.74 15.35 6.74
CA LEU A 397 4.38 14.88 6.43
C LEU A 397 3.45 16.09 6.30
N THR A 398 2.80 16.24 5.14
CA THR A 398 1.76 17.25 4.96
C THR A 398 0.42 16.69 5.45
N THR A 399 -0.51 17.60 5.73
CA THR A 399 -1.77 17.29 6.41
C THR A 399 -2.98 17.68 5.57
N GLY A 400 -2.80 17.89 4.27
CA GLY A 400 -3.86 18.31 3.36
C GLY A 400 -4.81 17.15 3.09
N ASN A 401 -6.12 17.37 3.19
CA ASN A 401 -7.11 16.34 2.91
C ASN A 401 -7.65 16.43 1.48
N LYS A 402 -8.32 15.37 1.00
CA LYS A 402 -8.84 15.29 -0.38
C LYS A 402 -9.82 16.43 -0.70
N SER A 403 -10.62 16.86 0.27
CA SER A 403 -11.59 17.94 0.06
C SER A 403 -10.88 19.26 -0.23
N GLU A 404 -9.81 19.58 0.51
CA GLU A 404 -8.99 20.78 0.32
C GLU A 404 -8.27 20.78 -1.03
N VAL A 405 -7.61 19.67 -1.36
CA VAL A 405 -6.90 19.50 -2.63
C VAL A 405 -7.86 19.63 -3.81
N ALA A 406 -9.08 19.07 -3.70
CA ALA A 406 -10.07 19.11 -4.77
C ALA A 406 -10.57 20.52 -5.11
N VAL A 407 -10.71 21.41 -4.12
CA VAL A 407 -11.18 22.79 -4.34
C VAL A 407 -10.03 23.81 -4.40
N GLY A 408 -8.77 23.36 -4.30
CA GLY A 408 -7.60 24.24 -4.26
C GLY A 408 -7.52 25.09 -2.99
N TYR A 409 -8.10 24.62 -1.88
CA TYR A 409 -8.04 25.30 -0.58
C TYR A 409 -6.73 24.96 0.14
N CYS A 410 -5.62 25.27 -0.50
CA CYS A 410 -4.26 24.98 -0.06
C CYS A 410 -3.28 26.04 -0.60
N THR A 411 -2.16 26.23 0.10
CA THR A 411 -1.11 27.15 -0.33
C THR A 411 0.05 26.38 -0.93
N LEU A 412 0.29 26.59 -2.22
CA LEU A 412 1.51 26.08 -2.87
C LEU A 412 2.76 26.58 -2.12
N TYR A 413 3.64 25.63 -1.80
CA TYR A 413 4.87 25.84 -1.03
C TYR A 413 4.64 26.32 0.42
N GLY A 414 3.39 26.29 0.90
CA GLY A 414 2.99 26.53 2.27
C GLY A 414 2.63 25.23 2.97
N ASP A 415 1.35 25.01 3.23
CA ASP A 415 0.83 23.76 3.80
C ASP A 415 1.09 22.52 2.92
N MET A 416 1.29 22.72 1.61
CA MET A 416 1.69 21.66 0.67
C MET A 416 3.20 21.35 0.68
N ALA A 417 4.01 22.06 1.47
CA ALA A 417 5.46 21.85 1.50
C ALA A 417 5.82 20.60 2.34
N GLY A 418 5.94 19.46 1.67
CA GLY A 418 6.49 18.26 2.30
C GLY A 418 6.76 17.12 1.32
N GLY A 419 7.18 15.98 1.87
CA GLY A 419 7.63 14.82 1.09
C GLY A 419 6.59 13.72 0.93
N PHE A 420 5.55 13.70 1.77
CA PHE A 420 4.47 12.73 1.70
C PHE A 420 3.18 13.28 2.31
N ASP A 421 2.06 13.12 1.61
CA ASP A 421 0.75 13.64 2.03
C ASP A 421 -0.18 12.51 2.44
N VAL A 422 -0.31 12.30 3.74
CA VAL A 422 -1.00 11.13 4.31
C VAL A 422 -2.50 11.15 4.01
N LEU A 423 -3.10 12.33 3.96
CA LEU A 423 -4.56 12.49 3.87
C LEU A 423 -5.03 12.90 2.48
N LYS A 424 -4.14 12.92 1.47
CA LYS A 424 -4.43 13.39 0.11
C LYS A 424 -5.65 12.74 -0.55
N ASP A 425 -5.91 11.46 -0.25
CA ASP A 425 -7.08 10.72 -0.77
C ASP A 425 -8.20 10.50 0.27
N VAL A 426 -8.11 11.16 1.43
CA VAL A 426 -9.10 11.08 2.52
C VAL A 426 -9.96 12.34 2.51
N PRO A 427 -11.27 12.26 2.16
CA PRO A 427 -12.15 13.44 2.23
C PRO A 427 -12.37 13.88 3.68
N LYS A 428 -12.70 15.17 3.88
CA LYS A 428 -12.84 15.75 5.22
C LYS A 428 -13.84 15.00 6.10
N THR A 429 -14.99 14.58 5.57
CA THR A 429 -15.95 13.73 6.29
C THR A 429 -15.36 12.41 6.80
N LEU A 430 -14.38 11.84 6.10
CA LEU A 430 -13.70 10.61 6.51
C LEU A 430 -12.60 10.89 7.53
N VAL A 431 -11.95 12.07 7.49
CA VAL A 431 -11.01 12.50 8.54
C VAL A 431 -11.67 12.44 9.91
N PHE A 432 -12.86 13.05 10.08
CA PHE A 432 -13.61 12.99 11.35
C PHE A 432 -13.87 11.56 11.81
N LYS A 433 -14.38 10.71 10.92
CA LYS A 433 -14.68 9.30 11.25
C LYS A 433 -13.43 8.50 11.62
N LEU A 434 -12.30 8.79 10.99
CA LEU A 434 -11.02 8.14 11.30
C LEU A 434 -10.46 8.62 12.63
N SER A 435 -10.58 9.91 12.96
CA SER A 435 -10.19 10.44 14.28
C SER A 435 -11.03 9.83 15.40
N GLU A 436 -12.36 9.74 15.21
CA GLU A 436 -13.26 9.06 16.14
C GLU A 436 -12.89 7.57 16.29
N TYR A 437 -12.73 6.86 15.17
CA TYR A 437 -12.31 5.46 15.17
C TYR A 437 -10.99 5.26 15.91
N ARG A 438 -9.98 6.10 15.65
CA ARG A 438 -8.67 5.98 16.27
C ARG A 438 -8.76 6.14 17.80
N ASN A 439 -9.62 7.03 18.28
CA ASN A 439 -9.88 7.18 19.71
C ASN A 439 -10.61 5.98 20.36
N THR A 440 -11.32 5.16 19.58
CA THR A 440 -11.89 3.89 20.10
C THR A 440 -10.82 2.82 20.36
N VAL A 441 -9.67 2.91 19.69
CA VAL A 441 -8.51 2.02 19.91
C VAL A 441 -7.72 2.48 21.13
N SER A 442 -7.35 3.77 21.17
CA SER A 442 -6.85 4.45 22.36
C SER A 442 -7.04 5.96 22.24
N TYR A 443 -7.34 6.63 23.35
CA TYR A 443 -7.53 8.08 23.37
C TYR A 443 -6.21 8.80 23.08
N VAL A 444 -6.11 9.44 21.92
CA VAL A 444 -4.90 10.17 21.49
C VAL A 444 -5.23 11.55 20.93
N ILE A 445 -6.34 11.70 20.19
CA ILE A 445 -6.77 12.99 19.65
C ILE A 445 -7.71 13.65 20.67
N PRO A 446 -7.43 14.87 21.17
CA PRO A 446 -8.29 15.54 22.13
C PRO A 446 -9.72 15.67 21.60
N GLN A 447 -10.74 15.32 22.41
CA GLN A 447 -12.12 15.29 21.94
C GLN A 447 -12.60 16.65 21.39
N ARG A 448 -12.08 17.75 21.96
CA ARG A 448 -12.36 19.11 21.49
C ARG A 448 -11.90 19.35 20.04
N VAL A 449 -10.82 18.71 19.60
CA VAL A 449 -10.34 18.79 18.20
C VAL A 449 -11.34 18.14 17.25
N ILE A 450 -12.03 17.09 17.69
CA ILE A 450 -13.06 16.39 16.92
C ILE A 450 -14.39 17.15 16.92
N ASP A 451 -14.79 17.71 18.06
CA ASP A 451 -16.09 18.38 18.21
C ASP A 451 -16.11 19.80 17.60
N ARG A 452 -14.93 20.41 17.38
CA ARG A 452 -14.83 21.79 16.89
C ARG A 452 -15.22 21.87 15.41
N PRO A 453 -16.05 22.86 15.01
CA PRO A 453 -16.31 23.11 13.60
C PRO A 453 -15.03 23.50 12.86
N PRO A 454 -14.86 23.10 11.58
CA PRO A 454 -13.67 23.45 10.80
C PRO A 454 -13.50 24.98 10.73
N SER A 455 -12.35 25.49 11.17
CA SER A 455 -12.03 26.92 11.10
C SER A 455 -10.57 27.12 10.73
N ALA A 456 -10.29 27.98 9.74
CA ALA A 456 -8.94 28.38 9.38
C ALA A 456 -8.59 29.71 10.08
N GLU A 457 -7.61 29.70 10.97
CA GLU A 457 -7.22 30.85 11.81
C GLU A 457 -6.22 31.78 11.11
N PHE A 458 -6.58 32.33 9.95
CA PHE A 458 -5.69 33.20 9.15
C PHE A 458 -5.91 34.72 9.34
N GLY A 459 -6.93 35.15 10.11
CA GLY A 459 -7.16 36.56 10.38
C GLY A 459 -8.08 36.87 11.57
N ALA A 460 -7.91 38.07 12.15
CA ALA A 460 -8.78 38.62 13.19
C ALA A 460 -10.17 38.95 12.64
N GLY A 461 -11.05 37.94 12.62
CA GLY A 461 -12.46 38.10 12.21
C GLY A 461 -13.01 37.01 11.28
N SER A 462 -12.25 35.99 10.87
CA SER A 462 -12.76 34.97 9.96
C SER A 462 -13.45 33.79 10.66
N ALA A 463 -14.59 34.06 11.30
CA ALA A 463 -15.73 33.19 11.01
C ALA A 463 -16.29 33.74 9.68
N ARG A 464 -15.78 33.28 8.53
CA ARG A 464 -16.39 33.65 7.25
C ARG A 464 -17.79 33.03 7.19
N SER A 465 -18.77 33.79 7.67
CA SER A 465 -20.18 33.58 7.39
C SER A 465 -20.39 33.64 5.88
N GLY A 466 -20.49 32.48 5.22
CA GLY A 466 -21.02 32.41 3.86
C GLY A 466 -20.27 31.55 2.84
N GLN A 467 -19.15 30.92 3.16
CA GLN A 467 -18.58 29.87 2.30
C GLN A 467 -18.51 28.56 3.10
N PRO A 468 -19.11 27.47 2.62
CA PRO A 468 -18.96 26.19 3.29
C PRO A 468 -17.47 25.87 3.31
N ALA A 469 -16.90 25.71 4.51
CA ALA A 469 -15.68 24.92 4.66
C ALA A 469 -15.93 23.64 3.85
N ALA A 470 -15.02 23.27 2.97
CA ALA A 470 -15.20 22.11 2.09
C ALA A 470 -15.47 20.88 2.98
N VAL A 471 -16.75 20.49 3.08
CA VAL A 471 -17.22 19.29 3.78
C VAL A 471 -16.95 18.08 2.89
#